data_AF-A1ILI5-F1
#
_entry.id   AF-A1ILI5-F1
#
_cell.length_a   1.000
_cell.length_b   1.000
_cell.length_c   1.000
_cell.angle_alpha   90.00
_cell.angle_beta   90.00
_cell.angle_gamma   90.00
#
_symmetry.space_group_name_H-M   'P 1'
#
loop_
_entity.id
_entity.type
_entity.pdbx_description
1 polymer ?
#
loop_
_entity_poly.entity_id
_entity_poly.type
_entity_poly.pdbx_seq_one_letter_code
_entity_poly.pdbx_strand_id
1 'polypeptide(L)'
;QKRREAMNKQPAGLREGITRGGKGLVSGFVSGITGIVTKPIKGAQKEGAAGFFKGVGKGLVGAVTRPTGGIIDMASSTFQGIKRATETSEVESLRPPRFFNEDGVIRPYRLRDGSGNQMLQASKSLI
;
A
#
# COMPACT_ATOMS: atom_id res chain seq x y z
N GLN A 1 -13.69 -6.48 -24.83
CA GLN A 1 -13.76 -7.33 -23.61
C GLN A 1 -12.50 -8.15 -23.32
N LYS A 2 -11.74 -8.67 -24.31
CA LYS A 2 -10.49 -9.48 -24.10
C LYS A 2 -9.43 -8.95 -23.13
N ARG A 3 -9.29 -7.63 -22.92
CA ARG A 3 -8.36 -7.04 -21.93
C ARG A 3 -8.77 -7.29 -20.47
N ARG A 4 -10.09 -7.32 -20.19
CA ARG A 4 -10.63 -7.56 -18.84
C ARG A 4 -10.51 -9.03 -18.44
N GLU A 5 -10.71 -9.95 -19.39
CA GLU A 5 -10.57 -11.39 -19.18
C GLU A 5 -9.12 -11.81 -18.87
N ALA A 6 -8.14 -11.15 -19.50
CA ALA A 6 -6.72 -11.40 -19.24
C ALA A 6 -6.29 -10.96 -17.83
N MET A 7 -6.89 -9.91 -17.26
CA MET A 7 -6.60 -9.41 -15.91
C MET A 7 -7.20 -10.30 -14.81
N ASN A 8 -8.21 -11.12 -15.11
CA ASN A 8 -8.93 -11.92 -14.13
C ASN A 8 -8.44 -13.39 -14.05
N LYS A 9 -7.45 -13.77 -14.85
CA LYS A 9 -6.75 -15.06 -14.70
C LYS A 9 -5.62 -14.90 -13.69
N GLN A 10 -5.78 -15.51 -12.52
CA GLN A 10 -4.70 -15.64 -11.55
C GLN A 10 -3.49 -16.30 -12.23
N PRO A 11 -2.29 -15.69 -12.16
CA PRO A 11 -1.08 -16.29 -12.71
C PRO A 11 -0.74 -17.56 -11.91
N ALA A 12 -0.49 -18.67 -12.59
CA ALA A 12 -0.29 -19.99 -11.99
C ALA A 12 1.07 -20.14 -11.27
N GLY A 13 1.76 -19.04 -10.98
CA GLY A 13 3.02 -19.05 -10.23
C GLY A 13 3.77 -17.72 -10.28
N LEU A 14 4.67 -17.55 -9.31
CA LEU A 14 5.47 -16.34 -9.09
C LEU A 14 6.31 -15.93 -10.32
N ARG A 15 6.85 -16.91 -11.08
CA ARG A 15 7.60 -16.66 -12.32
C ARG A 15 6.73 -16.07 -13.44
N GLU A 16 5.51 -16.58 -13.60
CA GLU A 16 4.58 -16.09 -14.62
C GLU A 16 4.00 -14.72 -14.22
N GLY A 17 3.81 -14.49 -12.91
CA GLY A 17 3.44 -13.19 -12.34
C GLY A 17 4.51 -12.12 -12.59
N ILE A 18 5.79 -12.41 -12.35
CA ILE A 18 6.89 -11.45 -12.55
C ILE A 18 7.10 -11.14 -14.03
N THR A 19 7.09 -12.14 -14.91
CA THR A 19 7.29 -11.92 -16.36
C THR A 19 6.12 -11.15 -16.98
N ARG A 20 4.87 -11.47 -16.60
CA ARG A 20 3.68 -10.76 -17.06
C ARG A 20 3.58 -9.36 -16.47
N GLY A 21 3.96 -9.20 -15.20
CA GLY A 21 4.06 -7.92 -14.51
C GLY A 21 5.11 -7.01 -15.14
N GLY A 22 6.32 -7.52 -15.37
CA GLY A 22 7.41 -6.77 -16.01
C GLY A 22 7.07 -6.31 -17.43
N LYS A 23 6.48 -7.20 -18.26
CA LYS A 23 6.03 -6.84 -19.61
C LYS A 23 4.88 -5.83 -19.60
N GLY A 24 3.97 -5.93 -18.63
CA GLY A 24 2.89 -4.98 -18.41
C GLY A 24 3.38 -3.59 -17.98
N LEU A 25 4.39 -3.53 -17.12
CA LEU A 25 4.99 -2.26 -16.66
C LEU A 25 5.74 -1.55 -17.78
N VAL A 26 6.58 -2.26 -18.55
CA VAL A 26 7.32 -1.65 -19.67
C VAL A 26 6.36 -1.15 -20.74
N SER A 27 5.37 -1.97 -21.13
CA SER A 27 4.37 -1.55 -22.12
C SER A 27 3.47 -0.42 -21.61
N GLY A 28 3.12 -0.42 -20.33
CA GLY A 28 2.37 0.64 -19.67
C GLY A 28 3.15 1.94 -19.57
N PHE A 29 4.45 1.88 -19.30
CA PHE A 29 5.33 3.03 -19.19
C PHE A 29 5.60 3.67 -20.56
N VAL A 30 5.92 2.85 -21.57
CA VAL A 30 6.06 3.32 -22.95
C VAL A 30 4.74 3.91 -23.43
N SER A 31 3.60 3.23 -23.23
CA SER A 31 2.29 3.76 -23.60
C SER A 31 1.91 5.03 -22.82
N GLY A 32 2.32 5.15 -21.56
CA GLY A 32 2.08 6.31 -20.71
C GLY A 32 2.87 7.54 -21.18
N ILE A 33 4.16 7.38 -21.44
CA ILE A 33 5.03 8.45 -21.98
C ILE A 33 4.58 8.81 -23.39
N THR A 34 4.32 7.82 -24.24
CA THR A 34 3.84 8.07 -25.61
C THR A 34 2.53 8.83 -25.57
N GLY A 35 1.58 8.46 -24.70
CA GLY A 35 0.30 9.14 -24.51
C GLY A 35 0.38 10.59 -24.00
N ILE A 36 1.48 10.98 -23.34
CA ILE A 36 1.74 12.37 -22.94
C ILE A 36 2.22 13.20 -24.14
N VAL A 37 2.97 12.60 -25.07
CA VAL A 37 3.54 13.28 -26.25
C VAL A 37 2.61 13.26 -27.46
N THR A 38 1.76 12.25 -27.63
CA THR A 38 0.86 12.17 -28.81
C THR A 38 -0.40 13.05 -28.68
N LYS A 39 -0.85 13.35 -27.46
CA LYS A 39 -2.02 14.22 -27.22
C LYS A 39 -1.78 15.70 -27.61
N PRO A 40 -0.59 16.31 -27.41
CA PRO A 40 -0.27 17.65 -27.90
C PRO A 40 -0.33 17.80 -29.43
N ILE A 41 0.23 16.82 -30.17
CA ILE A 41 0.38 16.91 -31.63
C ILE A 41 -0.98 16.87 -32.34
N LYS A 42 -1.91 16.01 -31.86
CA LYS A 42 -3.29 15.97 -32.39
C LYS A 42 -4.15 17.17 -31.94
N GLY A 43 -3.87 17.76 -30.77
CA GLY A 43 -4.54 18.99 -30.31
C GLY A 43 -4.13 20.23 -31.10
N ALA A 44 -2.84 20.33 -31.45
CA ALA A 44 -2.30 21.39 -32.30
C ALA A 44 -2.83 21.31 -33.74
N GLN A 45 -3.07 20.11 -34.28
CA GLN A 45 -3.63 19.92 -35.62
C GLN A 45 -5.11 20.33 -35.79
N LYS A 46 -5.91 20.40 -34.71
CA LYS A 46 -7.34 20.75 -34.78
C LYS A 46 -7.69 22.18 -34.38
N GLU A 47 -6.94 22.80 -33.47
CA GLU A 47 -7.25 24.14 -32.91
C GLU A 47 -6.11 25.16 -33.09
N GLY A 48 -5.03 24.80 -33.81
CA GLY A 48 -3.88 25.70 -34.04
C GLY A 48 -3.21 26.17 -32.74
N ALA A 49 -2.63 27.37 -32.75
CA ALA A 49 -1.92 27.95 -31.60
C ALA A 49 -2.79 28.06 -30.34
N ALA A 50 -4.09 28.33 -30.48
CA ALA A 50 -5.04 28.40 -29.36
C ALA A 50 -5.22 27.04 -28.65
N GLY A 51 -5.27 25.95 -29.41
CA GLY A 51 -5.31 24.57 -28.87
C GLY A 51 -4.02 24.16 -28.16
N PHE A 52 -2.88 24.63 -28.64
CA PHE A 52 -1.58 24.42 -28.00
C PHE A 52 -1.50 25.12 -26.64
N PHE A 53 -1.81 26.43 -26.56
CA PHE A 53 -1.77 27.15 -25.29
C PHE A 53 -2.84 26.64 -24.29
N LYS A 54 -4.02 26.24 -24.76
CA LYS A 54 -5.06 25.62 -23.91
C LYS A 54 -4.65 24.22 -23.43
N GLY A 55 -3.93 23.46 -24.27
CA GLY A 55 -3.36 22.16 -23.94
C GLY A 55 -2.18 22.25 -22.99
N VAL A 56 -1.29 23.22 -23.17
CA VAL A 56 -0.14 23.52 -22.28
C VAL A 56 -0.64 24.06 -20.93
N GLY A 57 -1.62 24.97 -20.92
CA GLY A 57 -2.22 25.48 -19.68
C GLY A 57 -2.87 24.37 -18.84
N LYS A 58 -3.68 23.51 -19.47
CA LYS A 58 -4.24 22.32 -18.80
C LYS A 58 -3.17 21.27 -18.46
N GLY A 59 -2.13 21.16 -19.28
CA GLY A 59 -1.01 20.24 -19.11
C GLY A 59 -0.10 20.61 -17.94
N LEU A 60 0.23 21.89 -17.76
CA LEU A 60 0.99 22.40 -16.61
C LEU A 60 0.21 22.23 -15.32
N VAL A 61 -1.07 22.63 -15.30
CA VAL A 61 -1.93 22.42 -14.12
C VAL A 61 -2.01 20.93 -13.79
N GLY A 62 -2.19 20.07 -14.80
CA GLY A 62 -2.15 18.61 -14.66
C GLY A 62 -0.79 18.05 -14.22
N ALA A 63 0.31 18.73 -14.54
CA ALA A 63 1.66 18.34 -14.17
C ALA A 63 2.00 18.66 -12.70
N VAL A 64 1.32 19.61 -12.05
CA VAL A 64 1.52 19.90 -10.62
C VAL A 64 0.48 19.22 -9.73
N THR A 65 -0.75 19.07 -10.23
CA THR A 65 -1.87 18.45 -9.47
C THR A 65 -1.81 16.93 -9.41
N ARG A 66 -1.24 16.26 -10.44
CA ARG A 66 -1.13 14.79 -10.45
C ARG A 66 -0.01 14.23 -9.56
N PRO A 67 1.18 14.85 -9.46
CA PRO A 67 2.23 14.35 -8.57
C PRO A 67 1.86 14.49 -7.09
N THR A 68 1.17 15.56 -6.70
CA THR A 68 0.74 15.78 -5.31
C THR A 68 -0.26 14.73 -4.86
N GLY A 69 -1.26 14.41 -5.69
CA GLY A 69 -2.17 13.28 -5.44
C GLY A 69 -1.42 11.94 -5.37
N GLY A 70 -0.47 11.71 -6.29
CA GLY A 70 0.32 10.47 -6.33
C GLY A 70 1.18 10.22 -5.09
N ILE A 71 1.78 11.25 -4.48
CA ILE A 71 2.56 11.10 -3.24
C ILE A 71 1.65 10.73 -2.06
N ILE A 72 0.47 11.37 -1.96
CA ILE A 72 -0.50 11.12 -0.89
C ILE A 72 -1.08 9.71 -1.02
N ASP A 73 -1.42 9.28 -2.23
CA ASP A 73 -1.92 7.94 -2.51
C ASP A 73 -0.85 6.86 -2.26
N MET A 74 0.41 7.15 -2.58
CA MET A 74 1.54 6.26 -2.29
C MET A 74 1.80 6.12 -0.79
N ALA A 75 1.78 7.23 -0.04
CA ALA A 75 1.91 7.19 1.41
C ALA A 75 0.76 6.38 2.02
N SER A 76 -0.49 6.66 1.60
CA SER A 76 -1.68 5.98 2.10
C SER A 76 -1.66 4.47 1.81
N SER A 77 -1.29 4.07 0.60
CA SER A 77 -1.16 2.66 0.24
C SER A 77 -0.01 1.95 0.98
N THR A 78 1.10 2.64 1.23
CA THR A 78 2.21 2.10 2.04
C THR A 78 1.80 1.91 3.50
N PHE A 79 1.14 2.91 4.10
CA PHE A 79 0.61 2.81 5.46
C PHE A 79 -0.43 1.69 5.60
N GLN A 80 -1.32 1.55 4.62
CA GLN A 80 -2.30 0.45 4.60
C GLN A 80 -1.62 -0.92 4.44
N GLY A 81 -0.53 -1.00 3.67
CA GLY A 81 0.28 -2.20 3.54
C GLY A 81 0.95 -2.60 4.85
N ILE A 82 1.57 -1.64 5.53
CA ILE A 82 2.18 -1.85 6.85
C ILE A 82 1.11 -2.25 7.87
N LYS A 83 -0.03 -1.55 7.93
CA LYS A 83 -1.13 -1.89 8.85
C LYS A 83 -1.61 -3.33 8.65
N ARG A 84 -1.85 -3.76 7.41
CA ARG A 84 -2.23 -5.15 7.10
C ARG A 84 -1.15 -6.16 7.47
N ALA A 85 0.12 -5.84 7.23
CA ALA A 85 1.23 -6.70 7.63
C ALA A 85 1.32 -6.85 9.15
N THR A 86 1.09 -5.75 9.89
CA THR A 86 1.13 -5.74 11.36
C THR A 86 -0.10 -6.43 11.97
N GLU A 87 -1.27 -6.35 11.34
CA GLU A 87 -2.47 -7.09 11.75
C GLU A 87 -2.35 -8.61 11.50
N THR A 88 -1.61 -9.00 10.47
CA THR A 88 -1.32 -10.43 10.17
C THR A 88 -0.19 -10.97 11.05
N SER A 89 0.66 -10.08 11.56
CA SER A 89 1.70 -10.43 12.53
C SER A 89 1.04 -10.52 13.89
N GLU A 90 0.66 -11.73 14.32
CA GLU A 90 0.33 -11.94 15.73
C GLU A 90 1.52 -11.43 16.55
N VAL A 91 1.33 -10.33 17.28
CA VAL A 91 2.36 -9.76 18.15
C VAL A 91 2.48 -10.71 19.34
N GLU A 92 3.24 -11.78 19.17
CA GLU A 92 3.57 -12.68 20.26
C GLU A 92 4.39 -11.90 21.29
N SER A 93 3.82 -11.74 22.47
CA SER A 93 4.51 -11.07 23.56
C SER A 93 5.71 -11.93 23.97
N LEU A 94 6.93 -11.41 23.77
CA LEU A 94 8.17 -12.11 24.14
C LEU A 94 8.27 -12.44 25.64
N ARG A 95 7.45 -11.79 26.48
CA ARG A 95 7.45 -11.97 27.93
C ARG A 95 6.02 -11.92 28.48
N PRO A 96 5.66 -12.81 29.42
CA PRO A 96 4.33 -12.76 30.03
C PRO A 96 4.13 -11.50 30.90
N PRO A 97 2.90 -10.95 30.96
CA PRO A 97 2.56 -9.77 31.76
C PRO A 97 2.98 -9.94 33.23
N ARG A 98 3.59 -8.92 33.82
CA ARG A 98 3.99 -9.00 35.24
C ARG A 98 2.78 -9.06 36.17
N PHE A 99 2.94 -9.74 37.29
CA PHE A 99 1.98 -9.69 38.38
C PHE A 99 2.31 -8.52 39.32
N PHE A 100 1.27 -7.78 39.73
CA PHE A 100 1.36 -6.76 40.78
C PHE A 100 0.57 -7.27 41.98
N ASN A 101 1.25 -7.33 43.13
CA ASN A 101 0.63 -7.66 44.40
C ASN A 101 -0.22 -6.47 44.89
N GLU A 102 -1.25 -6.74 45.67
CA GLU A 102 -2.07 -5.72 46.35
C GLU A 102 -1.33 -4.99 47.48
N ASP A 103 -0.13 -5.47 47.85
CA ASP A 103 0.75 -4.86 48.85
C ASP A 103 1.37 -3.53 48.41
N GLY A 104 1.21 -3.14 47.13
CA GLY A 104 1.75 -1.90 46.57
C GLY A 104 3.26 -1.88 46.40
N VAL A 105 3.97 -2.98 46.68
CA VAL A 105 5.43 -3.05 46.64
C VAL A 105 5.92 -3.52 45.27
N ILE A 106 6.76 -2.71 44.61
CA ILE A 106 7.40 -3.10 43.35
C ILE A 106 8.56 -4.07 43.63
N ARG A 107 8.38 -5.34 43.28
CA ARG A 107 9.42 -6.38 43.39
C ARG A 107 10.16 -6.58 42.07
N PRO A 108 11.39 -7.11 42.06
CA PRO A 108 12.06 -7.55 40.84
C PRO A 108 11.19 -8.54 40.05
N TYR A 109 11.25 -8.47 38.72
CA TYR A 109 10.47 -9.37 37.87
C TYR A 109 10.86 -10.83 38.10
N ARG A 110 9.85 -11.69 38.26
CA ARG A 110 9.99 -13.15 38.33
C ARG A 110 9.12 -13.79 37.26
N LEU A 111 9.73 -14.68 36.46
CA LEU A 111 9.03 -15.34 35.35
C LEU A 111 7.82 -16.15 35.82
N ARG A 112 7.95 -16.87 36.94
CA ARG A 112 6.90 -17.71 37.54
C ARG A 112 5.63 -16.93 37.88
N ASP A 113 5.78 -15.73 38.43
CA ASP A 113 4.65 -14.88 38.82
C ASP A 113 3.97 -14.30 37.56
N GLY A 114 4.76 -13.97 36.53
CA GLY A 114 4.23 -13.52 35.24
C GLY A 114 3.46 -14.61 34.50
N SER A 115 3.98 -15.84 34.44
CA SER A 115 3.28 -16.98 33.83
C SER A 115 1.98 -17.31 34.58
N GLY A 116 1.97 -17.23 35.91
CA GLY A 116 0.75 -17.43 36.70
C GLY A 116 -0.32 -16.38 36.39
N ASN A 117 0.07 -15.11 36.27
CA ASN A 117 -0.84 -14.03 35.89
C ASN A 117 -1.39 -14.19 34.46
N GLN A 118 -0.55 -14.66 33.51
CA GLN A 118 -0.99 -14.96 32.16
C GLN A 118 -2.05 -16.07 32.14
N MET A 119 -1.84 -17.15 32.91
CA MET A 119 -2.83 -18.23 33.05
C MET A 119 -4.13 -17.73 33.66
N LEU A 120 -4.05 -16.91 34.72
CA LEU A 120 -5.23 -16.33 35.36
C LEU A 120 -6.04 -15.43 34.41
N GLN A 121 -5.36 -14.60 33.61
CA GLN A 121 -6.01 -13.76 32.59
C GLN A 121 -6.64 -14.61 31.48
N ALA A 122 -5.96 -15.66 31.03
CA ALA A 122 -6.51 -16.60 30.05
C ALA A 122 -7.78 -17.29 30.58
N SER A 123 -7.77 -17.76 31.83
CA SER A 123 -8.96 -18.33 32.48
C SER A 123 -10.09 -17.31 32.63
N LYS A 124 -9.79 -16.05 32.98
CA LYS A 124 -10.78 -14.99 33.11
C LYS A 124 -11.39 -14.59 31.76
N SER A 125 -10.68 -14.77 30.65
CA SER A 125 -11.20 -14.52 29.30
C SER A 125 -12.12 -15.63 28.77
N LEU A 126 -12.11 -16.80 29.42
CA LEU A 126 -12.91 -17.97 29.03
C LEU A 126 -14.25 -18.08 29.78
N ILE A 127 -14.44 -17.26 30.82
CA ILE A 127 -15.67 -17.16 31.63
C ILE A 127 -16.38 -15.88 31.24
#